data_AF-A0A950Y9U6-F1
#
_entry.id   AF-A0A950Y9U6-F1
#
_cell.length_a   1.000
_cell.length_b   1.000
_cell.length_c   1.000
_cell.angle_alpha   90.00
_cell.angle_beta   90.00
_cell.angle_gamma   90.00
#
_symmetry.space_group_name_H-M   'P 1'
#
loop_
_entity.id
_entity.type
_entity.pdbx_description
1 polymer ?
#
loop_
_entity_poly.entity_id
_entity_poly.type
_entity_poly.pdbx_seq_one_letter_code
_entity_poly.pdbx_strand_id
1 'polypeptide(L)'
;MRPLTEHTHKTLLEVAGRTVIQWIVDALLENGIRELVIVTGYRAEELRAYLDATYSDLRITYIHNERYTQTNNIYSMALALDGISIDSDILLVECDLIFEPAVIARLLRSPYANVALVDRYRAGMDGTVVEIADDRISEVITPRRQGPGFQLEGKFKTLNIYRFSRDFCAGAFKKLLDYYVAVINQNDYYEMVLGIIIYLQQEAIHAEVLEGERWTEIDDPNDIAVARFLFDPASRRRTLDESFGGYWNYEVLDFCFLRNMYFPTGAVDSEMRNSLPALARNYGSSQKVLDAKLANFLLCKPEFVTVLNGASQAYPVLASYFRERRAFVPMPTFGEYARCFPKASRYLDTGTPELAEIA
;
A
#
# COMPACT_ATOMS: atom_id res chain seq x y z
N MET A 1 -4.38 6.34 -14.07
CA MET A 1 -5.44 5.43 -14.59
C MET A 1 -5.71 5.38 -16.11
N ARG A 2 -5.40 6.39 -16.95
CA ARG A 2 -5.56 6.20 -18.41
C ARG A 2 -4.58 5.13 -18.94
N PRO A 3 -4.96 4.27 -19.91
CA PRO A 3 -6.20 4.30 -20.70
C PRO A 3 -7.39 3.53 -20.09
N LEU A 4 -7.21 2.83 -18.97
CA LEU A 4 -8.26 1.98 -18.36
C LEU A 4 -9.55 2.76 -18.07
N THR A 5 -9.42 4.06 -17.76
CA THR A 5 -10.56 4.93 -17.45
C THR A 5 -11.04 5.80 -18.62
N GLU A 6 -10.59 5.55 -19.86
CA GLU A 6 -11.11 6.27 -21.04
C GLU A 6 -12.52 5.81 -21.41
N HIS A 7 -12.77 4.51 -21.23
CA HIS A 7 -14.03 3.86 -21.60
C HIS A 7 -14.69 3.11 -20.45
N THR A 8 -14.17 3.22 -19.22
CA THR A 8 -14.85 2.72 -18.01
C THR A 8 -14.68 3.70 -16.84
N HIS A 9 -15.72 3.98 -16.05
CA HIS A 9 -15.57 4.73 -14.80
C HIS A 9 -14.58 4.03 -13.86
N LYS A 10 -13.70 4.78 -13.17
CA LYS A 10 -12.64 4.24 -12.28
C LYS A 10 -13.18 3.19 -11.31
N THR A 11 -14.32 3.50 -10.70
CA THR A 11 -14.93 2.65 -9.68
C THR A 11 -15.61 1.40 -10.25
N LEU A 12 -15.79 1.31 -11.57
CA LEU A 12 -16.34 0.15 -12.26
C LEU A 12 -15.24 -0.80 -12.78
N LEU A 13 -13.97 -0.50 -12.52
CA LEU A 13 -12.87 -1.42 -12.81
C LEU A 13 -12.93 -2.63 -11.87
N GLU A 14 -12.64 -3.81 -12.42
CA GLU A 14 -12.72 -5.08 -11.69
C GLU A 14 -11.39 -5.46 -11.01
N VAL A 15 -11.51 -5.82 -9.73
CA VAL A 15 -10.45 -6.36 -8.89
C VAL A 15 -11.01 -7.58 -8.17
N ALA A 16 -10.34 -8.73 -8.32
CA ALA A 16 -10.72 -9.99 -7.68
C ALA A 16 -12.20 -10.38 -7.92
N GLY A 17 -12.70 -10.13 -9.14
CA GLY A 17 -14.07 -10.50 -9.56
C GLY A 17 -15.18 -9.57 -9.09
N ARG A 18 -14.85 -8.40 -8.50
CA ARG A 18 -15.80 -7.36 -8.11
C ARG A 18 -15.31 -6.00 -8.59
N THR A 19 -16.22 -5.08 -8.88
CA THR A 19 -15.85 -3.69 -9.16
C THR A 19 -15.39 -2.98 -7.88
N VAL A 20 -14.57 -1.94 -7.99
CA VAL A 20 -14.15 -1.13 -6.82
C VAL A 20 -15.37 -0.61 -6.05
N ILE A 21 -16.42 -0.15 -6.73
CA ILE A 21 -17.64 0.32 -6.07
C ILE A 21 -18.39 -0.82 -5.36
N GLN A 22 -18.36 -2.05 -5.88
CA GLN A 22 -18.94 -3.21 -5.18
C GLN A 22 -18.22 -3.47 -3.87
N TRP A 23 -16.87 -3.42 -3.86
CA TRP A 23 -16.11 -3.59 -2.62
C TRP A 23 -16.55 -2.61 -1.54
N ILE A 24 -16.77 -1.34 -1.91
CA ILE A 24 -17.24 -0.30 -0.99
C ILE A 24 -18.68 -0.58 -0.53
N VAL A 25 -19.62 -0.72 -1.48
CA VAL A 25 -21.05 -0.82 -1.16
C VAL A 25 -21.39 -2.10 -0.40
N ASP A 26 -20.79 -3.23 -0.76
CA ASP A 26 -20.98 -4.50 -0.05
C ASP A 26 -20.48 -4.40 1.40
N ALA A 27 -19.30 -3.80 1.62
CA ALA A 27 -18.76 -3.60 2.96
C ALA A 27 -19.63 -2.68 3.83
N LEU A 28 -20.23 -1.64 3.23
CA LEU A 28 -21.19 -0.76 3.91
C LEU A 28 -22.49 -1.51 4.26
N LEU A 29 -23.02 -2.29 3.32
CA LEU A 29 -24.23 -3.09 3.49
C LEU A 29 -24.10 -4.15 4.58
N GLU A 30 -22.96 -4.86 4.61
CA GLU A 30 -22.65 -5.86 5.64
C GLU A 30 -22.59 -5.24 7.06
N ASN A 31 -22.31 -3.94 7.13
CA ASN A 31 -22.32 -3.16 8.37
C ASN A 31 -23.65 -2.41 8.61
N GLY A 32 -24.70 -2.74 7.86
CA GLY A 32 -26.05 -2.23 8.08
C GLY A 32 -26.32 -0.83 7.50
N ILE A 33 -25.39 -0.26 6.72
CA ILE A 33 -25.54 1.06 6.11
C ILE A 33 -26.35 0.90 4.81
N ARG A 34 -27.51 1.55 4.75
CA ARG A 34 -28.47 1.39 3.64
C ARG A 34 -28.88 2.69 2.93
N GLU A 35 -28.36 3.81 3.40
CA GLU A 35 -28.58 5.12 2.81
C GLU A 35 -27.24 5.68 2.35
N LEU A 36 -27.13 5.97 1.06
CA LEU A 36 -25.90 6.41 0.41
C LEU A 36 -26.13 7.74 -0.28
N VAL A 37 -25.16 8.63 -0.14
CA VAL A 37 -25.08 9.88 -0.90
C VAL A 37 -23.85 9.78 -1.77
N ILE A 38 -24.04 9.78 -3.08
CA ILE A 38 -22.96 9.58 -4.04
C ILE A 38 -22.78 10.86 -4.85
N VAL A 39 -21.64 11.52 -4.64
CA VAL A 39 -21.23 12.66 -5.46
C VAL A 39 -20.61 12.12 -6.74
N THR A 40 -21.24 12.44 -7.86
CA THR A 40 -20.82 12.01 -9.19
C THR A 40 -20.17 13.16 -9.96
N GLY A 41 -19.38 12.83 -10.98
CA GLY A 41 -18.77 13.80 -11.89
C GLY A 41 -18.53 13.15 -13.24
N TYR A 42 -17.29 12.78 -13.51
CA TYR A 42 -16.94 12.03 -14.72
C TYR A 42 -17.82 10.79 -14.88
N ARG A 43 -18.46 10.62 -16.05
CA ARG A 43 -19.29 9.46 -16.42
C ARG A 43 -20.35 9.02 -15.38
N ALA A 44 -21.00 10.00 -14.74
CA ALA A 44 -22.04 9.78 -13.74
C ALA A 44 -23.13 8.77 -14.15
N GLU A 45 -23.61 8.82 -15.39
CA GLU A 45 -24.70 7.94 -15.86
C GLU A 45 -24.32 6.45 -15.88
N GLU A 46 -23.05 6.14 -16.17
CA GLU A 46 -22.56 4.77 -16.17
C GLU A 46 -22.56 4.19 -14.75
N LEU A 47 -22.02 4.97 -13.79
CA LEU A 47 -21.99 4.60 -12.38
C LEU A 47 -23.40 4.46 -11.80
N ARG A 48 -24.28 5.42 -12.10
CA ARG A 48 -25.68 5.42 -11.64
C ARG A 48 -26.44 4.21 -12.18
N ALA A 49 -26.37 3.94 -13.48
CA ALA A 49 -27.05 2.81 -14.09
C ALA A 49 -26.58 1.48 -13.47
N TYR A 50 -25.28 1.34 -13.21
CA TYR A 50 -24.73 0.17 -12.55
C TYR A 50 -25.26 0.00 -11.12
N LEU A 51 -25.23 1.05 -10.31
CA LEU A 51 -25.66 1.03 -8.92
C LEU A 51 -27.16 0.79 -8.78
N ASP A 52 -27.99 1.48 -9.57
CA ASP A 52 -29.45 1.32 -9.55
C ASP A 52 -29.87 -0.10 -9.99
N ALA A 53 -29.12 -0.72 -10.90
CA ALA A 53 -29.36 -2.10 -11.34
C ALA A 53 -28.87 -3.16 -10.35
N THR A 54 -27.76 -2.90 -9.65
CA THR A 54 -27.10 -3.89 -8.76
C THR A 54 -27.65 -3.84 -7.34
N TYR A 55 -28.04 -2.64 -6.86
CA TYR A 55 -28.41 -2.39 -5.48
C TYR A 55 -29.80 -1.74 -5.35
N SER A 56 -30.81 -2.41 -5.89
CA SER A 56 -32.20 -1.91 -5.92
C SER A 56 -32.82 -1.62 -4.54
N ASP A 57 -32.30 -2.25 -3.48
CA ASP A 57 -32.82 -2.13 -2.11
C ASP A 57 -32.15 -1.01 -1.31
N LEU A 58 -31.15 -0.32 -1.89
CA LEU A 58 -30.47 0.82 -1.27
C LEU A 58 -31.19 2.14 -1.58
N ARG A 59 -31.19 3.03 -0.60
CA ARG A 59 -31.58 4.44 -0.84
C ARG A 59 -30.35 5.21 -1.28
N ILE A 60 -30.24 5.46 -2.58
CA ILE A 60 -29.11 6.18 -3.16
C ILE A 60 -29.57 7.56 -3.61
N THR A 61 -28.97 8.60 -3.04
CA THR A 61 -29.10 9.99 -3.48
C THR A 61 -27.88 10.37 -4.30
N TYR A 62 -28.11 10.83 -5.53
CA TYR A 62 -27.04 11.27 -6.43
C TYR A 62 -26.94 12.79 -6.44
N ILE A 63 -25.74 13.31 -6.18
CA ILE A 63 -25.40 14.74 -6.31
C ILE A 63 -24.38 14.86 -7.42
N HIS A 64 -24.62 15.70 -8.43
CA HIS A 64 -23.71 15.84 -9.56
C HIS A 64 -22.85 17.10 -9.43
N ASN A 65 -21.53 16.93 -9.42
CA ASN A 65 -20.59 18.02 -9.53
C ASN A 65 -20.35 18.37 -11.00
N GLU A 66 -21.09 19.34 -11.55
CA GLU A 66 -20.92 19.81 -12.94
C GLU A 66 -19.50 20.36 -13.23
N ARG A 67 -18.79 20.77 -12.18
CA ARG A 67 -17.45 21.38 -12.25
C ARG A 67 -16.34 20.41 -11.86
N TYR A 68 -16.56 19.10 -11.98
CA TYR A 68 -15.60 18.06 -11.58
C TYR A 68 -14.25 18.15 -12.29
N THR A 69 -14.15 18.83 -13.44
CA THR A 69 -12.88 19.03 -14.17
C THR A 69 -12.09 20.26 -13.71
N GLN A 70 -12.72 21.19 -12.97
CA GLN A 70 -12.08 22.43 -12.50
C GLN A 70 -11.97 22.52 -10.97
N THR A 71 -12.57 21.57 -10.25
CA THR A 71 -12.62 21.54 -8.78
C THR A 71 -12.01 20.25 -8.27
N ASN A 72 -11.80 20.15 -6.96
CA ASN A 72 -11.26 18.96 -6.31
C ASN A 72 -12.24 18.43 -5.24
N ASN A 73 -11.84 17.41 -4.46
CA ASN A 73 -12.71 16.71 -3.51
C ASN A 73 -13.38 17.65 -2.49
N ILE A 74 -12.78 18.81 -2.16
CA ILE A 74 -13.35 19.80 -1.25
C ILE A 74 -14.68 20.38 -1.75
N TYR A 75 -14.78 20.66 -3.05
CA TYR A 75 -16.01 21.19 -3.65
C TYR A 75 -17.08 20.10 -3.72
N SER A 76 -16.68 18.87 -4.06
CA SER A 76 -17.58 17.71 -4.06
C SER A 76 -18.15 17.46 -2.66
N MET A 77 -17.34 17.61 -1.61
CA MET A 77 -17.80 17.49 -0.22
C MET A 77 -18.77 18.62 0.17
N ALA A 78 -18.50 19.86 -0.23
CA ALA A 78 -19.40 20.99 0.03
C ALA A 78 -20.77 20.77 -0.65
N LEU A 79 -20.77 20.35 -1.92
CA LEU A 79 -21.98 19.99 -2.65
C LEU A 79 -22.75 18.85 -1.96
N ALA A 80 -22.05 17.85 -1.42
CA ALA A 80 -22.69 16.76 -0.69
C ALA A 80 -23.46 17.27 0.54
N LEU A 81 -22.79 18.06 1.38
CA LEU A 81 -23.37 18.59 2.62
C LEU A 81 -24.46 19.65 2.37
N ASP A 82 -24.42 20.37 1.25
CA ASP A 82 -25.50 21.28 0.83
C ASP A 82 -26.71 20.53 0.26
N GLY A 83 -26.48 19.38 -0.40
CA GLY A 83 -27.50 18.63 -1.10
C GLY A 83 -28.34 17.70 -0.22
N ILE A 84 -28.01 17.58 1.08
CA ILE A 84 -28.69 16.65 2.00
C ILE A 84 -29.08 17.34 3.31
N SER A 85 -30.07 16.76 4.00
CA SER A 85 -30.34 17.09 5.39
C SER A 85 -29.40 16.30 6.30
N ILE A 86 -28.66 16.99 7.17
CA ILE A 86 -27.74 16.36 8.13
C ILE A 86 -28.53 16.03 9.41
N ASP A 87 -29.21 14.89 9.43
CA ASP A 87 -30.06 14.44 10.54
C ASP A 87 -29.44 13.29 11.36
N SER A 88 -28.33 12.75 10.89
CA SER A 88 -27.63 11.59 11.43
C SER A 88 -26.11 11.73 11.26
N ASP A 89 -25.36 10.83 11.89
CA ASP A 89 -23.90 10.77 11.72
C ASP A 89 -23.55 10.37 10.28
N ILE A 90 -22.50 10.99 9.73
CA ILE A 90 -22.07 10.79 8.35
C ILE A 90 -20.82 9.92 8.33
N LEU A 91 -20.88 8.86 7.54
CA LEU A 91 -19.71 8.08 7.17
C LEU A 91 -19.21 8.54 5.79
N LEU A 92 -17.99 9.10 5.75
CA LEU A 92 -17.34 9.58 4.54
C LEU A 92 -16.36 8.51 4.04
N VAL A 93 -16.43 8.18 2.74
CA VAL A 93 -15.58 7.18 2.09
C VAL A 93 -15.15 7.71 0.74
N GLU A 94 -13.85 7.69 0.45
CA GLU A 94 -13.35 7.93 -0.91
C GLU A 94 -13.59 6.73 -1.83
N CYS A 95 -13.87 7.02 -3.10
CA CYS A 95 -14.46 6.03 -4.00
C CYS A 95 -13.44 5.13 -4.71
N ASP A 96 -12.15 5.33 -4.45
CA ASP A 96 -11.02 4.60 -5.02
C ASP A 96 -10.36 3.64 -4.03
N LEU A 97 -11.12 3.23 -3.02
CA LEU A 97 -10.68 2.28 -2.01
C LEU A 97 -11.24 0.89 -2.28
N ILE A 98 -10.44 -0.12 -1.95
CA ILE A 98 -10.90 -1.49 -1.75
C ILE A 98 -10.59 -1.86 -0.31
N PHE A 99 -11.58 -2.33 0.43
CA PHE A 99 -11.42 -2.76 1.81
C PHE A 99 -12.39 -3.90 2.15
N GLU A 100 -12.03 -4.68 3.16
CA GLU A 100 -12.94 -5.70 3.69
C GLU A 100 -13.95 -5.11 4.71
N PRO A 101 -15.11 -5.75 4.91
CA PRO A 101 -16.16 -5.26 5.82
C PRO A 101 -15.70 -4.98 7.25
N ALA A 102 -14.63 -5.65 7.72
CA ALA A 102 -14.05 -5.45 9.04
C ALA A 102 -13.50 -4.02 9.23
N VAL A 103 -13.07 -3.34 8.17
CA VAL A 103 -12.60 -1.95 8.20
C VAL A 103 -13.71 -1.01 8.66
N ILE A 104 -14.90 -1.13 8.07
CA ILE A 104 -16.07 -0.34 8.48
C ILE A 104 -16.55 -0.75 9.88
N ALA A 105 -16.55 -2.05 10.18
CA ALA A 105 -16.91 -2.53 11.52
C ALA A 105 -16.03 -1.92 12.62
N ARG A 106 -14.73 -1.76 12.36
CA ARG A 106 -13.78 -1.11 13.27
C ARG A 106 -14.18 0.35 13.53
N LEU A 107 -14.43 1.11 12.47
CA LEU A 107 -14.86 2.50 12.57
C LEU A 107 -16.14 2.64 13.40
N LEU A 108 -17.13 1.78 13.17
CA LEU A 108 -18.41 1.82 13.88
C LEU A 108 -18.30 1.44 15.37
N ARG A 109 -17.35 0.56 15.74
CA ARG A 109 -17.11 0.17 17.14
C ARG A 109 -16.45 1.26 17.97
N SER A 110 -15.81 2.25 17.35
CA SER A 110 -15.15 3.33 18.09
C SER A 110 -16.15 4.07 18.99
N PRO A 111 -15.79 4.43 20.23
CA PRO A 111 -16.69 5.14 21.14
C PRO A 111 -16.77 6.64 20.86
N TYR A 112 -15.91 7.17 19.98
CA TYR A 112 -15.76 8.61 19.78
C TYR A 112 -16.67 9.17 18.68
N ALA A 113 -17.20 10.38 18.87
CA ALA A 113 -18.12 11.01 17.91
C ALA A 113 -17.52 11.24 16.51
N ASN A 114 -16.25 11.66 16.44
CA ASN A 114 -15.54 11.94 15.19
C ASN A 114 -14.27 11.10 15.12
N VAL A 115 -14.15 10.30 14.06
CA VAL A 115 -13.14 9.25 13.94
C VAL A 115 -12.61 9.21 12.51
N ALA A 116 -11.30 9.08 12.37
CA ALA A 116 -10.62 8.80 11.12
C ALA A 116 -9.95 7.43 11.20
N LEU A 117 -10.13 6.59 10.18
CA LEU A 117 -9.33 5.38 10.03
C LEU A 117 -7.96 5.72 9.47
N VAL A 118 -6.93 5.15 10.09
CA VAL A 118 -5.54 5.33 9.70
C VAL A 118 -4.80 3.99 9.67
N ASP A 119 -3.76 3.90 8.88
CA ASP A 119 -2.82 2.76 8.88
C ASP A 119 -1.40 3.27 9.07
N ARG A 120 -0.51 2.42 9.57
CA ARG A 120 0.91 2.76 9.67
C ARG A 120 1.45 2.96 8.27
N TYR A 121 2.19 4.05 8.07
CA TYR A 121 2.79 4.35 6.78
C TYR A 121 3.71 3.20 6.31
N ARG A 122 3.57 2.81 5.04
CA ARG A 122 4.44 1.84 4.37
C ARG A 122 4.97 2.46 3.08
N ALA A 123 6.15 2.03 2.65
CA ALA A 123 6.72 2.49 1.39
C ALA A 123 5.76 2.18 0.23
N GLY A 124 5.51 3.17 -0.62
CA GLY A 124 4.55 3.07 -1.73
C GLY A 124 3.16 3.62 -1.41
N MET A 125 2.88 4.02 -0.16
CA MET A 125 1.69 4.82 0.14
C MET A 125 1.96 6.29 -0.23
N ASP A 126 1.08 6.87 -1.02
CA ASP A 126 1.08 8.30 -1.37
C ASP A 126 -0.16 8.98 -0.79
N GLY A 127 -0.13 10.28 -0.55
CA GLY A 127 -1.31 11.03 -0.10
C GLY A 127 -1.15 11.69 1.27
N THR A 128 -2.27 12.01 1.91
CA THR A 128 -2.32 12.71 3.21
C THR A 128 -1.86 11.78 4.34
N VAL A 129 -0.91 12.24 5.15
CA VAL A 129 -0.48 11.55 6.38
C VAL A 129 -0.80 12.38 7.61
N VAL A 130 -0.85 11.75 8.77
CA VAL A 130 -1.17 12.36 10.05
C VAL A 130 -0.17 12.02 11.13
N GLU A 131 -0.06 12.93 12.10
CA GLU A 131 0.51 12.66 13.41
C GLU A 131 -0.60 12.37 14.41
N ILE A 132 -0.32 11.47 15.36
CA ILE A 132 -1.26 11.05 16.40
C ILE A 132 -0.65 11.34 17.77
N ALA A 133 -1.41 12.00 18.63
CA ALA A 133 -1.10 12.22 20.04
C ALA A 133 -2.35 11.92 20.87
N ASP A 134 -2.20 11.12 21.94
CA ASP A 134 -3.31 10.72 22.82
C ASP A 134 -4.55 10.19 22.06
N ASP A 135 -4.33 9.26 21.12
CA ASP A 135 -5.35 8.66 20.25
C ASP A 135 -6.11 9.66 19.34
N ARG A 136 -5.60 10.87 19.20
CA ARG A 136 -6.19 11.94 18.38
C ARG A 136 -5.23 12.39 17.30
N ILE A 137 -5.78 12.80 16.16
CA ILE A 137 -4.99 13.44 15.13
C ILE A 137 -4.52 14.79 15.66
N SER A 138 -3.20 14.98 15.75
CA SER A 138 -2.56 16.23 16.18
C SER A 138 -2.19 17.12 14.99
N GLU A 139 -1.85 16.52 13.85
CA GLU A 139 -1.54 17.25 12.63
C GLU A 139 -1.98 16.48 11.38
N VAL A 140 -2.51 17.22 10.39
CA VAL A 140 -2.81 16.73 9.05
C VAL A 140 -1.79 17.29 8.06
N ILE A 141 -1.12 16.41 7.32
CA ILE A 141 -0.01 16.75 6.43
C ILE A 141 -0.33 16.25 5.02
N THR A 142 -0.90 17.15 4.21
CA THR A 142 -1.24 16.87 2.81
C THR A 142 0.01 16.76 1.92
N PRO A 143 -0.08 16.12 0.74
CA PRO A 143 1.07 15.96 -0.16
C PRO A 143 1.81 17.26 -0.48
N ARG A 144 1.09 18.37 -0.61
CA ARG A 144 1.68 19.70 -0.88
C ARG A 144 2.62 20.20 0.23
N ARG A 145 2.50 19.67 1.45
CA ARG A 145 3.35 20.00 2.60
C ARG A 145 4.51 19.02 2.79
N GLN A 146 4.58 17.94 2.00
CA GLN A 146 5.61 16.90 2.08
C GLN A 146 6.79 17.24 1.15
N GLY A 147 7.58 18.25 1.52
CA GLY A 147 8.70 18.73 0.70
C GLY A 147 9.92 17.79 0.67
N PRO A 148 10.97 18.12 -0.10
CA PRO A 148 12.21 17.35 -0.15
C PRO A 148 12.83 17.20 1.26
N GLY A 149 12.92 15.96 1.75
CA GLY A 149 13.44 15.65 3.09
C GLY A 149 12.37 15.41 4.16
N PHE A 150 11.09 15.46 3.81
CA PHE A 150 10.00 15.07 4.70
C PHE A 150 10.18 13.61 5.17
N GLN A 151 10.06 13.39 6.48
CA GLN A 151 10.23 12.08 7.11
C GLN A 151 8.86 11.45 7.33
N LEU A 152 8.62 10.35 6.62
CA LEU A 152 7.40 9.55 6.73
C LEU A 152 7.46 8.52 7.88
N GLU A 153 8.64 8.32 8.46
CA GLU A 153 8.85 7.40 9.56
C GLU A 153 8.01 7.80 10.78
N GLY A 154 7.27 6.84 11.33
CA GLY A 154 6.38 7.05 12.49
C GLY A 154 5.07 7.81 12.18
N LYS A 155 4.80 8.16 10.91
CA LYS A 155 3.52 8.76 10.50
C LYS A 155 2.49 7.69 10.17
N PHE A 156 1.23 8.11 10.12
CA PHE A 156 0.11 7.26 9.74
C PHE A 156 -0.53 7.78 8.47
N LYS A 157 -0.85 6.89 7.54
CA LYS A 157 -1.60 7.19 6.32
C LYS A 157 -3.08 7.25 6.66
N THR A 158 -3.79 8.27 6.19
CA THR A 158 -5.26 8.29 6.27
C THR A 158 -5.83 7.29 5.26
N LEU A 159 -6.86 6.56 5.65
CA LEU A 159 -7.63 5.74 4.68
C LEU A 159 -8.62 6.59 3.88
N ASN A 160 -8.80 7.84 4.26
CA ASN A 160 -9.90 8.68 3.81
C ASN A 160 -11.30 8.06 4.04
N ILE A 161 -11.40 7.29 5.14
CA ILE A 161 -12.65 6.79 5.69
C ILE A 161 -12.84 7.42 7.07
N TYR A 162 -13.96 8.12 7.24
CA TYR A 162 -14.27 8.87 8.46
C TYR A 162 -15.68 8.58 8.93
N ARG A 163 -15.89 8.61 10.25
CA ARG A 163 -17.21 8.79 10.85
C ARG A 163 -17.24 10.13 11.54
N PHE A 164 -18.20 10.97 11.16
CA PHE A 164 -18.40 12.27 11.75
C PHE A 164 -19.80 12.35 12.37
N SER A 165 -19.85 12.90 13.57
CA SER A 165 -21.14 13.13 14.21
C SER A 165 -21.98 14.15 13.44
N ARG A 166 -23.31 14.01 13.51
CA ARG A 166 -24.26 14.99 12.97
C ARG A 166 -23.89 16.42 13.38
N ASP A 167 -23.58 16.63 14.66
CA ASP A 167 -23.33 17.96 15.22
C ASP A 167 -22.02 18.56 14.68
N PHE A 168 -20.99 17.73 14.48
CA PHE A 168 -19.75 18.15 13.82
C PHE A 168 -20.00 18.57 12.36
N CYS A 169 -20.71 17.72 11.60
CA CYS A 169 -21.04 17.97 10.20
C CYS A 169 -21.89 19.23 10.03
N ALA A 170 -23.01 19.36 10.75
CA ALA A 170 -23.90 20.53 10.68
C ALA A 170 -23.29 21.80 11.33
N GLY A 171 -22.26 21.63 12.15
CA GLY A 171 -21.61 22.67 12.93
C GLY A 171 -20.34 23.21 12.27
N ALA A 172 -19.21 23.01 12.95
CA ALA A 172 -17.93 23.62 12.60
C ALA A 172 -17.45 23.19 11.20
N PHE A 173 -17.67 21.92 10.83
CA PHE A 173 -17.13 21.39 9.59
C PHE A 173 -17.78 21.99 8.36
N LYS A 174 -19.11 21.92 8.24
CA LYS A 174 -19.82 22.52 7.10
C LYS A 174 -19.57 24.03 7.01
N LYS A 175 -19.67 24.77 8.11
CA LYS A 175 -19.47 26.24 8.10
C LYS A 175 -18.09 26.63 7.59
N LEU A 176 -17.05 25.93 8.04
CA LEU A 176 -15.69 26.22 7.61
C LEU A 176 -15.44 25.75 6.17
N LEU A 177 -16.00 24.60 5.78
CA LEU A 177 -15.95 24.09 4.41
C LEU A 177 -16.59 25.06 3.42
N ASP A 178 -17.80 25.53 3.71
CA ASP A 178 -18.54 26.51 2.89
C ASP A 178 -17.70 27.79 2.73
N TYR A 179 -17.14 28.31 3.83
CA TYR A 179 -16.29 29.50 3.80
C TYR A 179 -15.03 29.29 2.95
N TYR A 180 -14.33 28.17 3.15
CA TYR A 180 -13.10 27.84 2.43
C TYR A 180 -13.37 27.76 0.92
N VAL A 181 -14.43 27.06 0.52
CA VAL A 181 -14.82 26.89 -0.88
C VAL A 181 -15.28 28.21 -1.51
N ALA A 182 -15.99 29.06 -0.77
CA ALA A 182 -16.50 30.32 -1.27
C ALA A 182 -15.40 31.40 -1.41
N VAL A 183 -14.41 31.42 -0.52
CA VAL A 183 -13.47 32.55 -0.38
C VAL A 183 -12.02 32.19 -0.68
N ILE A 184 -11.59 30.96 -0.37
CA ILE A 184 -10.17 30.58 -0.39
C ILE A 184 -9.83 29.84 -1.68
N ASN A 185 -10.30 28.60 -1.84
CA ASN A 185 -9.94 27.77 -2.99
C ASN A 185 -10.93 26.60 -3.17
N GLN A 186 -11.34 26.36 -4.41
CA GLN A 186 -12.25 25.26 -4.81
C GLN A 186 -11.50 24.04 -5.35
N ASN A 187 -10.18 24.15 -5.50
CA ASN A 187 -9.29 23.14 -6.06
C ASN A 187 -8.25 22.66 -5.02
N ASP A 188 -8.74 22.35 -3.82
CA ASP A 188 -7.96 21.83 -2.68
C ASP A 188 -8.60 20.57 -2.10
N TYR A 189 -7.93 20.00 -1.09
CA TYR A 189 -8.35 18.81 -0.37
C TYR A 189 -9.25 19.16 0.82
N TYR A 190 -10.37 18.46 1.06
CA TYR A 190 -11.21 18.71 2.24
C TYR A 190 -10.44 18.45 3.55
N GLU A 191 -9.40 17.63 3.50
CA GLU A 191 -8.50 17.37 4.62
C GLU A 191 -7.80 18.65 5.12
N MET A 192 -7.70 19.69 4.29
CA MET A 192 -7.23 21.02 4.72
C MET A 192 -8.18 21.64 5.76
N VAL A 193 -9.49 21.49 5.56
CA VAL A 193 -10.52 21.98 6.50
C VAL A 193 -10.44 21.20 7.81
N LEU A 194 -10.26 19.88 7.75
CA LEU A 194 -10.03 19.04 8.92
C LEU A 194 -8.77 19.49 9.67
N GLY A 195 -7.67 19.73 8.95
CA GLY A 195 -6.42 20.24 9.52
C GLY A 195 -6.58 21.59 10.23
N ILE A 196 -7.37 22.52 9.67
CA ILE A 196 -7.69 23.80 10.32
C ILE A 196 -8.48 23.56 11.62
N ILE A 197 -9.49 22.70 11.60
CA ILE A 197 -10.31 22.41 12.79
C ILE A 197 -9.47 21.81 13.91
N ILE A 198 -8.59 20.86 13.57
CA ILE A 198 -7.65 20.23 14.50
C ILE A 198 -6.69 21.28 15.07
N TYR A 199 -6.09 22.11 14.22
CA TYR A 199 -5.16 23.16 14.64
C TYR A 199 -5.81 24.19 15.59
N LEU A 200 -7.06 24.57 15.32
CA LEU A 200 -7.82 25.49 16.16
C LEU A 200 -8.36 24.86 17.46
N GLN A 201 -8.14 23.55 17.66
CA GLN A 201 -8.61 22.76 18.79
C GLN A 201 -10.12 22.90 19.06
N GLN A 202 -10.91 23.13 18.01
CA GLN A 202 -12.37 23.27 18.15
C GLN A 202 -13.05 21.92 18.38
N GLU A 203 -12.54 20.89 17.71
CA GLU A 203 -13.11 19.54 17.72
C GLU A 203 -12.00 18.49 17.77
N ALA A 204 -12.33 17.33 18.32
CA ALA A 204 -11.44 16.17 18.39
C ALA A 204 -11.75 15.22 17.25
N ILE A 205 -10.75 14.88 16.42
CA ILE A 205 -10.83 13.74 15.50
C ILE A 205 -9.94 12.64 16.04
N HIS A 206 -10.54 11.53 16.47
CA HIS A 206 -9.81 10.39 17.01
C HIS A 206 -9.29 9.53 15.86
N ALA A 207 -8.10 8.96 16.04
CA ALA A 207 -7.51 8.07 15.05
C ALA A 207 -7.72 6.61 15.48
N GLU A 208 -8.35 5.82 14.62
CA GLU A 208 -8.46 4.38 14.78
C GLU A 208 -7.46 3.71 13.84
N VAL A 209 -6.38 3.18 14.40
CA VAL A 209 -5.31 2.51 13.65
C VAL A 209 -5.75 1.10 13.28
N LEU A 210 -5.66 0.70 12.02
CA LEU A 210 -5.94 -0.68 11.60
C LEU A 210 -4.95 -1.69 12.23
N GLU A 211 -5.45 -2.89 12.51
CA GLU A 211 -4.71 -4.03 13.08
C GLU A 211 -4.86 -5.25 12.16
N GLY A 212 -4.36 -5.12 10.94
CA GLY A 212 -4.31 -6.22 9.98
C GLY A 212 -5.56 -6.35 9.11
N GLU A 213 -6.58 -5.50 9.29
CA GLU A 213 -7.65 -5.39 8.31
C GLU A 213 -7.09 -4.98 6.94
N ARG A 214 -7.58 -5.64 5.89
CA ARG A 214 -7.07 -5.42 4.53
C ARG A 214 -7.76 -4.25 3.85
N TRP A 215 -6.96 -3.37 3.30
CA TRP A 215 -7.40 -2.26 2.46
C TRP A 215 -6.30 -1.86 1.46
N THR A 216 -6.66 -1.13 0.41
CA THR A 216 -5.74 -0.47 -0.52
C THR A 216 -6.46 0.62 -1.32
N GLU A 217 -5.72 1.64 -1.74
CA GLU A 217 -6.15 2.61 -2.75
C GLU A 217 -5.95 2.03 -4.15
N ILE A 218 -6.66 2.56 -5.15
CA ILE A 218 -6.58 2.20 -6.57
C ILE A 218 -6.36 3.48 -7.38
N ASP A 219 -5.14 3.98 -7.53
CA ASP A 219 -4.84 5.21 -8.27
C ASP A 219 -4.13 4.98 -9.60
N ASP A 220 -3.43 3.85 -9.70
CA ASP A 220 -2.74 3.44 -10.90
C ASP A 220 -2.92 1.93 -11.22
N PRO A 221 -2.44 1.48 -12.39
CA PRO A 221 -2.53 0.06 -12.74
C PRO A 221 -1.71 -0.89 -11.83
N ASN A 222 -0.67 -0.40 -11.16
CA ASN A 222 0.10 -1.19 -10.21
C ASN A 222 -0.72 -1.45 -8.94
N ASP A 223 -1.52 -0.48 -8.50
CA ASP A 223 -2.44 -0.67 -7.37
C ASP A 223 -3.49 -1.76 -7.63
N ILE A 224 -3.95 -1.92 -8.88
CA ILE A 224 -4.82 -3.05 -9.25
C ILE A 224 -4.13 -4.39 -9.02
N ALA A 225 -2.83 -4.50 -9.34
CA ALA A 225 -2.07 -5.72 -9.11
C ALA A 225 -1.87 -5.99 -7.61
N VAL A 226 -1.56 -4.95 -6.83
CA VAL A 226 -1.46 -5.01 -5.36
C VAL A 226 -2.80 -5.44 -4.76
N ALA A 227 -3.91 -4.85 -5.19
CA ALA A 227 -5.24 -5.19 -4.72
C ALA A 227 -5.62 -6.64 -5.07
N ARG A 228 -5.33 -7.11 -6.29
CA ARG A 228 -5.50 -8.53 -6.64
C ARG A 228 -4.67 -9.43 -5.73
N PHE A 229 -3.42 -9.07 -5.45
CA PHE A 229 -2.58 -9.83 -4.53
C PHE A 229 -3.18 -9.89 -3.12
N LEU A 230 -3.72 -8.79 -2.59
CA LEU A 230 -4.32 -8.73 -1.26
C LEU A 230 -5.64 -9.53 -1.17
N PHE A 231 -6.51 -9.38 -2.16
CA PHE A 231 -7.92 -9.80 -2.11
C PHE A 231 -8.22 -11.08 -2.89
N ASP A 232 -7.32 -11.56 -3.75
CA ASP A 232 -7.44 -12.84 -4.47
C ASP A 232 -6.25 -13.76 -4.17
N PRO A 233 -6.33 -14.58 -3.10
CA PRO A 233 -5.28 -15.53 -2.75
C PRO A 233 -4.91 -16.50 -3.88
N ALA A 234 -5.84 -16.82 -4.78
CA ALA A 234 -5.60 -17.78 -5.85
C ALA A 234 -4.70 -17.23 -6.97
N SER A 235 -4.69 -15.91 -7.18
CA SER A 235 -3.82 -15.27 -8.19
C SER A 235 -2.45 -14.87 -7.66
N ARG A 236 -2.22 -14.83 -6.34
CA ARG A 236 -0.95 -14.38 -5.72
C ARG A 236 0.30 -14.93 -6.38
N ARG A 237 0.38 -16.25 -6.59
CA ARG A 237 1.54 -16.88 -7.24
C ARG A 237 1.78 -16.30 -8.64
N ARG A 238 0.72 -16.24 -9.46
CA ARG A 238 0.80 -15.69 -10.82
C ARG A 238 1.22 -14.22 -10.80
N THR A 239 0.65 -13.42 -9.89
CA THR A 239 1.01 -12.00 -9.74
C THR A 239 2.50 -11.84 -9.41
N LEU A 240 3.05 -12.67 -8.53
CA LEU A 240 4.48 -12.65 -8.23
C LEU A 240 5.32 -13.12 -9.43
N ASP A 241 4.92 -14.20 -10.10
CA ASP A 241 5.62 -14.70 -11.29
C ASP A 241 5.66 -13.64 -12.42
N GLU A 242 4.66 -12.77 -12.52
CA GLU A 242 4.59 -11.70 -13.53
C GLU A 242 5.30 -10.39 -13.09
N SER A 243 5.55 -10.21 -11.79
CA SER A 243 6.07 -8.95 -11.22
C SER A 243 7.60 -8.91 -11.05
N PHE A 244 8.36 -9.54 -11.95
CA PHE A 244 9.82 -9.55 -11.88
C PHE A 244 10.42 -8.14 -11.70
N GLY A 245 11.05 -7.89 -10.55
CA GLY A 245 11.64 -6.59 -10.19
C GLY A 245 10.69 -5.61 -9.48
N GLY A 246 9.39 -5.89 -9.47
CA GLY A 246 8.34 -5.11 -8.78
C GLY A 246 7.92 -5.65 -7.42
N TYR A 247 8.64 -6.64 -6.87
CA TYR A 247 8.27 -7.34 -5.63
C TYR A 247 8.08 -6.43 -4.41
N TRP A 248 8.73 -5.26 -4.42
CA TRP A 248 8.66 -4.26 -3.35
C TRP A 248 7.25 -3.69 -3.12
N ASN A 249 6.33 -3.89 -4.07
CA ASN A 249 4.92 -3.51 -3.97
C ASN A 249 4.06 -4.50 -3.18
N TYR A 250 4.58 -5.69 -2.86
CA TYR A 250 3.80 -6.75 -2.23
C TYR A 250 4.38 -7.12 -0.87
N GLU A 251 3.49 -7.32 0.11
CA GLU A 251 3.88 -7.83 1.41
C GLU A 251 4.09 -9.34 1.35
N VAL A 252 5.32 -9.75 1.00
CA VAL A 252 5.72 -11.15 0.89
C VAL A 252 6.91 -11.43 1.79
N LEU A 253 6.75 -12.42 2.68
CA LEU A 253 7.88 -13.01 3.39
C LEU A 253 8.45 -14.13 2.53
N ASP A 254 9.56 -13.87 1.84
CA ASP A 254 10.25 -14.88 1.05
C ASP A 254 11.77 -14.72 1.20
N PHE A 255 12.40 -15.79 1.71
CA PHE A 255 13.83 -15.90 1.97
C PHE A 255 14.64 -16.37 0.74
N CYS A 256 13.95 -16.77 -0.32
CA CYS A 256 14.50 -17.35 -1.54
C CYS A 256 14.60 -16.33 -2.69
N PHE A 257 14.06 -15.13 -2.55
CA PHE A 257 14.34 -14.07 -3.53
C PHE A 257 15.82 -13.66 -3.47
N LEU A 258 16.37 -13.33 -4.63
CA LEU A 258 17.69 -12.70 -4.77
C LEU A 258 17.83 -11.36 -4.00
N ARG A 259 16.73 -10.82 -3.48
CA ARG A 259 16.65 -9.59 -2.69
C ARG A 259 15.94 -9.89 -1.37
N ASN A 260 16.48 -9.36 -0.27
CA ASN A 260 15.77 -9.28 1.00
C ASN A 260 15.12 -7.89 1.12
N MET A 261 13.78 -7.82 1.13
CA MET A 261 13.04 -6.55 1.21
C MET A 261 13.07 -5.93 2.61
N TYR A 262 13.49 -6.69 3.61
CA TYR A 262 13.55 -6.30 5.03
C TYR A 262 14.98 -5.98 5.48
N PHE A 263 15.94 -5.92 4.55
CA PHE A 263 17.33 -5.59 4.83
C PHE A 263 17.89 -4.60 3.78
N PRO A 264 18.71 -3.62 4.17
CA PRO A 264 19.15 -3.31 5.53
C PRO A 264 18.00 -2.83 6.43
N THR A 265 18.07 -3.11 7.73
CA THR A 265 17.12 -2.55 8.70
C THR A 265 17.45 -1.08 8.97
N GLY A 266 16.52 -0.31 9.55
CA GLY A 266 16.78 1.08 9.92
C GLY A 266 18.00 1.26 10.83
N ALA A 267 18.28 0.28 11.70
CA ALA A 267 19.49 0.26 12.52
C ALA A 267 20.78 0.14 11.68
N VAL A 268 20.78 -0.73 10.67
CA VAL A 268 21.92 -0.91 9.75
C VAL A 268 22.10 0.33 8.89
N ASP A 269 21.02 0.94 8.40
CA ASP A 269 21.08 2.19 7.65
C ASP A 269 21.65 3.35 8.48
N SER A 270 21.20 3.48 9.73
CA SER A 270 21.71 4.50 10.65
C SER A 270 23.22 4.30 10.91
N GLU A 271 23.63 3.06 11.19
CA GLU A 271 25.05 2.73 11.37
C GLU A 271 25.87 3.04 10.12
N MET A 272 25.37 2.68 8.92
CA MET A 272 26.03 2.99 7.66
C MET A 272 26.16 4.50 7.46
N ARG A 273 25.10 5.30 7.68
CA ARG A 273 25.15 6.77 7.56
C ARG A 273 26.18 7.39 8.50
N ASN A 274 26.20 6.94 9.75
CA ASN A 274 27.11 7.45 10.78
C ASN A 274 28.57 7.05 10.51
N SER A 275 28.80 5.82 10.04
CA SER A 275 30.14 5.27 9.83
C SER A 275 30.71 5.56 8.44
N LEU A 276 29.91 5.94 7.44
CA LEU A 276 30.34 6.16 6.05
C LEU A 276 31.52 7.13 5.91
N PRO A 277 31.58 8.29 6.59
CA PRO A 277 32.72 9.20 6.48
C PRO A 277 34.04 8.57 6.93
N ALA A 278 33.99 7.70 7.95
CA ALA A 278 35.16 6.97 8.40
C ALA A 278 35.51 5.82 7.44
N LEU A 279 34.51 5.03 7.02
CA LEU A 279 34.70 3.90 6.10
C LEU A 279 35.31 4.34 4.77
N ALA A 280 34.88 5.47 4.21
CA ALA A 280 35.39 6.00 2.95
C ALA A 280 36.89 6.40 2.99
N ARG A 281 37.47 6.53 4.19
CA ARG A 281 38.86 6.92 4.40
C ARG A 281 39.77 5.76 4.84
N ASN A 282 39.21 4.57 5.04
CA ASN A 282 39.93 3.42 5.57
C ASN A 282 39.97 2.27 4.57
N TYR A 283 40.95 1.38 4.72
CA TYR A 283 41.02 0.16 3.94
C TYR A 283 40.03 -0.88 4.46
N GLY A 284 39.52 -1.73 3.57
CA GLY A 284 38.59 -2.80 3.92
C GLY A 284 39.19 -3.81 4.90
N SER A 285 38.32 -4.45 5.69
CA SER A 285 38.74 -5.56 6.56
C SER A 285 39.31 -6.72 5.73
N SER A 286 40.35 -7.38 6.26
CA SER A 286 40.92 -8.57 5.61
C SER A 286 39.93 -9.75 5.60
N GLN A 287 40.11 -10.68 4.65
CA GLN A 287 39.30 -11.90 4.54
C GLN A 287 39.24 -12.67 5.86
N LYS A 288 40.36 -12.82 6.56
CA LYS A 288 40.43 -13.51 7.86
C LYS A 288 39.50 -12.91 8.92
N VAL A 289 39.34 -11.58 8.91
CA VAL A 289 38.44 -10.88 9.85
C VAL A 289 36.98 -11.12 9.46
N LEU A 290 36.66 -11.06 8.16
CA LEU A 290 35.32 -11.31 7.66
C LEU A 290 34.88 -12.76 7.94
N ASP A 291 35.74 -13.73 7.63
CA ASP A 291 35.50 -15.16 7.88
C ASP A 291 35.30 -15.45 9.37
N ALA A 292 36.09 -14.84 10.24
CA ALA A 292 35.92 -14.98 11.69
C ALA A 292 34.56 -14.43 12.18
N LYS A 293 34.11 -13.30 11.63
CA LYS A 293 32.79 -12.73 11.97
C LYS A 293 31.65 -13.64 11.49
N LEU A 294 31.72 -14.13 10.26
CA LEU A 294 30.72 -15.06 9.73
C LEU A 294 30.73 -16.40 10.50
N ALA A 295 31.90 -16.93 10.82
CA ALA A 295 32.06 -18.15 11.59
C ALA A 295 31.44 -18.04 12.99
N ASN A 296 31.65 -16.89 13.65
CA ASN A 296 31.02 -16.59 14.94
C ASN A 296 29.49 -16.54 14.83
N PHE A 297 28.95 -15.94 13.76
CA PHE A 297 27.51 -15.91 13.51
C PHE A 297 26.93 -17.32 13.25
N LEU A 298 27.62 -18.12 12.44
CA LEU A 298 27.22 -19.50 12.09
C LEU A 298 27.58 -20.54 13.15
N LEU A 299 28.21 -20.12 14.25
CA LEU A 299 28.69 -21.00 15.34
C LEU A 299 29.58 -22.15 14.85
N CYS A 300 30.49 -21.86 13.92
CA CYS A 300 31.42 -22.83 13.34
C CYS A 300 32.88 -22.35 13.39
N LYS A 301 33.81 -23.22 13.01
CA LYS A 301 35.23 -22.85 12.93
C LYS A 301 35.49 -21.97 11.70
N PRO A 302 36.33 -20.91 11.81
CA PRO A 302 36.65 -20.04 10.67
C PRO A 302 37.23 -20.77 9.45
N GLU A 303 37.91 -21.91 9.64
CA GLU A 303 38.45 -22.73 8.55
C GLU A 303 37.39 -23.40 7.66
N PHE A 304 36.13 -23.42 8.09
CA PHE A 304 35.01 -24.03 7.35
C PHE A 304 34.14 -23.03 6.57
N VAL A 305 34.43 -21.73 6.67
CA VAL A 305 33.63 -20.69 6.00
C VAL A 305 34.52 -19.70 5.28
N THR A 306 33.99 -19.13 4.20
CA THR A 306 34.62 -18.00 3.53
C THR A 306 33.54 -17.00 3.11
N VAL A 307 33.73 -15.74 3.45
CA VAL A 307 32.83 -14.65 3.04
C VAL A 307 33.16 -14.27 1.61
N LEU A 308 32.15 -14.33 0.75
CA LEU A 308 32.25 -13.89 -0.65
C LEU A 308 31.56 -12.53 -0.82
N ASN A 309 32.12 -11.67 -1.66
CA ASN A 309 31.52 -10.38 -2.06
C ASN A 309 30.27 -10.57 -2.95
N GLY A 310 30.05 -11.77 -3.48
CA GLY A 310 28.88 -12.12 -4.27
C GLY A 310 28.92 -13.59 -4.70
N ALA A 311 27.75 -14.12 -5.09
CA ALA A 311 27.59 -15.52 -5.47
C ALA A 311 28.52 -15.94 -6.62
N SER A 312 28.87 -15.02 -7.52
CA SER A 312 29.75 -15.31 -8.65
C SER A 312 31.18 -15.69 -8.25
N GLN A 313 31.65 -15.28 -7.06
CA GLN A 313 32.98 -15.68 -6.57
C GLN A 313 33.06 -17.15 -6.15
N ALA A 314 31.92 -17.83 -6.00
CA ALA A 314 31.90 -19.26 -5.72
C ALA A 314 32.37 -20.08 -6.94
N TYR A 315 32.16 -19.59 -8.16
CA TYR A 315 32.43 -20.34 -9.39
C TYR A 315 33.91 -20.72 -9.59
N PRO A 316 34.90 -19.82 -9.43
CA PRO A 316 36.32 -20.21 -9.47
C PRO A 316 36.68 -21.28 -8.44
N VAL A 317 36.07 -21.22 -7.25
CA VAL A 317 36.28 -22.23 -6.18
C VAL A 317 35.68 -23.55 -6.62
N LEU A 318 34.43 -23.57 -7.08
CA LEU A 318 33.80 -24.80 -7.60
C LEU A 318 34.59 -25.39 -8.78
N ALA A 319 35.08 -24.56 -9.70
CA ALA A 319 35.90 -25.01 -10.82
C ALA A 319 37.21 -25.67 -10.36
N SER A 320 37.84 -25.20 -9.28
CA SER A 320 39.08 -25.81 -8.77
C SER A 320 38.87 -27.24 -8.26
N TYR A 321 37.70 -27.52 -7.67
CA TYR A 321 37.34 -28.86 -7.19
C TYR A 321 36.78 -29.78 -8.28
N PHE A 322 36.01 -29.23 -9.22
CA PHE A 322 35.13 -30.02 -10.07
C PHE A 322 35.34 -29.91 -11.58
N ARG A 323 36.21 -29.03 -12.10
CA ARG A 323 36.40 -28.83 -13.55
C ARG A 323 36.67 -30.14 -14.32
N GLU A 324 37.46 -31.03 -13.73
CA GLU A 324 37.84 -32.31 -14.35
C GLU A 324 36.89 -33.47 -13.99
N ARG A 325 35.88 -33.22 -13.16
CA ARG A 325 34.92 -34.24 -12.70
C ARG A 325 33.74 -34.30 -13.67
N ARG A 326 33.10 -35.48 -13.74
CA ARG A 326 31.76 -35.59 -14.35
C ARG A 326 30.75 -35.01 -13.38
N ALA A 327 29.93 -34.08 -13.85
CA ALA A 327 28.85 -33.46 -13.10
C ALA A 327 27.57 -33.50 -13.94
N PHE A 328 26.42 -33.41 -13.28
CA PHE A 328 25.12 -33.20 -13.93
C PHE A 328 24.67 -31.78 -13.67
N VAL A 329 24.27 -31.07 -14.72
CA VAL A 329 23.85 -29.66 -14.65
C VAL A 329 22.47 -29.51 -15.30
N PRO A 330 21.46 -28.99 -14.58
CA PRO A 330 20.12 -28.78 -15.13
C PRO A 330 20.12 -27.70 -16.23
N MET A 331 19.16 -27.77 -17.13
CA MET A 331 18.85 -26.73 -18.10
C MET A 331 17.36 -26.37 -18.02
N PRO A 332 17.01 -25.07 -17.93
CA PRO A 332 17.89 -23.91 -17.96
C PRO A 332 18.69 -23.70 -16.65
N THR A 333 19.88 -23.11 -16.74
CA THR A 333 20.70 -22.73 -15.58
C THR A 333 21.53 -21.48 -15.87
N PHE A 334 22.17 -20.92 -14.85
CA PHE A 334 23.07 -19.78 -14.97
C PHE A 334 24.34 -20.14 -15.77
N GLY A 335 24.76 -19.26 -16.68
CA GLY A 335 25.80 -19.55 -17.66
C GLY A 335 27.17 -19.91 -17.08
N GLU A 336 27.49 -19.47 -15.86
CA GLU A 336 28.76 -19.78 -15.19
C GLU A 336 28.92 -21.27 -14.88
N TYR A 337 27.83 -22.03 -14.69
CA TYR A 337 27.92 -23.49 -14.50
C TYR A 337 28.53 -24.18 -15.73
N ALA A 338 28.17 -23.77 -16.95
CA ALA A 338 28.77 -24.34 -18.16
C ALA A 338 30.29 -24.05 -18.27
N ARG A 339 30.74 -22.90 -17.75
CA ARG A 339 32.15 -22.50 -17.72
C ARG A 339 32.96 -23.27 -16.68
N CYS A 340 32.36 -23.51 -15.52
CA CYS A 340 33.03 -24.21 -14.41
C CYS A 340 33.09 -25.72 -14.61
N PHE A 341 32.09 -26.29 -15.29
CA PHE A 341 31.93 -27.73 -15.47
C PHE A 341 31.85 -28.09 -16.97
N PRO A 342 32.95 -27.93 -17.74
CA PRO A 342 32.93 -28.13 -19.20
C PRO A 342 32.65 -29.59 -19.61
N LYS A 343 32.89 -30.54 -18.70
CA LYS A 343 32.63 -31.98 -18.89
C LYS A 343 31.28 -32.44 -18.34
N ALA A 344 30.41 -31.51 -17.91
CA ALA A 344 29.12 -31.86 -17.35
C ALA A 344 28.16 -32.41 -18.40
N SER A 345 27.45 -33.47 -18.03
CA SER A 345 26.23 -33.89 -18.73
C SER A 345 25.09 -32.95 -18.35
N ARG A 346 24.25 -32.62 -19.33
CA ARG A 346 23.12 -31.70 -19.12
C ARG A 346 21.81 -32.47 -19.23
N TYR A 347 20.86 -32.11 -18.38
CA TYR A 347 19.51 -32.64 -18.42
C TYR A 347 18.50 -31.49 -18.45
N LEU A 348 17.35 -31.71 -19.06
CA LEU A 348 16.26 -30.74 -19.06
C LEU A 348 15.58 -30.80 -17.69
N ASP A 349 15.57 -29.69 -16.97
CA ASP A 349 14.80 -29.58 -15.75
C ASP A 349 13.37 -29.16 -16.12
N THR A 350 12.44 -30.10 -16.01
CA THR A 350 11.03 -29.88 -16.33
C THR A 350 10.26 -29.23 -15.17
N GLY A 351 10.93 -28.85 -14.08
CA GLY A 351 10.31 -28.20 -12.92
C GLY A 351 9.34 -29.09 -12.14
N THR A 352 9.33 -30.39 -12.42
CA THR A 352 8.52 -31.41 -11.74
C THR A 352 9.48 -32.35 -11.02
N PRO A 353 9.69 -32.20 -9.70
CA PRO A 353 10.47 -33.19 -8.97
C PRO A 353 9.66 -34.50 -8.96
N GLU A 354 10.10 -35.51 -9.72
CA GLU A 354 9.61 -36.87 -9.54
C GLU A 354 10.13 -37.38 -8.19
N LEU A 355 9.32 -37.23 -7.14
CA LEU A 355 9.64 -37.69 -5.77
C LEU A 355 10.01 -39.20 -5.71
N ALA A 356 9.66 -39.97 -6.74
CA ALA A 356 10.05 -41.37 -6.88
C ALA A 356 11.55 -41.57 -7.20
N GLU A 357 12.26 -40.57 -7.74
CA GLU A 357 13.71 -40.65 -8.01
C GLU A 357 14.57 -40.36 -6.76
N ILE A 358 13.96 -39.92 -5.66
CA ILE A 358 14.65 -39.57 -4.38
C ILE A 358 14.49 -40.68 -3.32
N ALA A 359 13.76 -41.77 -3.62
CA ALA A 359 13.52 -42.88 -2.70
C ALA A 359 14.53 -44.03 -2.81
#